data_AF-A0A507DIY1-F1
#
_entry.id   AF-A0A507DIY1-F1
#
_cell.length_a   1.000
_cell.length_b   1.000
_cell.length_c   1.000
_cell.angle_alpha   90.00
_cell.angle_beta   90.00
_cell.angle_gamma   90.00
#
_symmetry.space_group_name_H-M   'P 1'
#
loop_
_entity.id
_entity.type
_entity.pdbx_description
1 polymer ?
#
loop_
_entity_poly.entity_id
_entity_poly.type
_entity_poly.pdbx_seq_one_letter_code
_entity_poly.pdbx_strand_id
1 'polypeptide(L)'
;MSDHEQQRLGEGEVTLVQYQNWAVLVKVALRKKDLWTVVSGEELKPVRLQDEEEAIFTLRKRDWNRKDVAAVEIILDHINFKSDVFTAASIGTDAFNTWKLIESLFITENKGGLFTLYTQLVEVKQGSDTVMKYGNTLRRVVVDLSNALKILAVDEGKDVDIWMIEKLQAFAFIAGLNKSFDPYKSMVASNPDGEWSFDKLLKGAQDRETLCSSNASPSF
;
A
#
# COMPACT_ATOMS: atom_id res chain seq x y z
N MET A 1 19.03 -37.62 -8.25
CA MET A 1 19.30 -36.18 -8.41
C MET A 1 17.97 -35.50 -8.23
N SER A 2 17.64 -35.01 -7.03
CA SER A 2 16.37 -34.33 -6.79
C SER A 2 16.48 -32.89 -7.28
N ASP A 3 15.55 -32.48 -8.13
CA ASP A 3 15.56 -31.20 -8.81
C ASP A 3 15.74 -30.03 -7.84
N HIS A 4 16.74 -29.19 -8.14
CA HIS A 4 16.96 -27.90 -7.51
C HIS A 4 15.91 -26.84 -7.94
N GLU A 5 14.83 -27.26 -8.62
CA GLU A 5 13.66 -26.47 -9.00
C GLU A 5 12.72 -26.16 -7.82
N GLN A 6 13.23 -26.19 -6.58
CA GLN A 6 12.43 -25.82 -5.43
C GLN A 6 12.30 -24.29 -5.35
N GLN A 7 11.16 -23.80 -5.82
CA GLN A 7 10.53 -22.51 -5.48
C GLN A 7 11.26 -21.26 -5.96
N ARG A 8 11.50 -21.16 -7.27
CA ARG A 8 11.90 -19.89 -7.88
C ARG A 8 10.69 -18.96 -8.00
N LEU A 9 10.90 -17.70 -7.66
CA LEU A 9 9.88 -16.67 -7.83
C LEU A 9 9.61 -16.47 -9.34
N GLY A 10 8.35 -16.53 -9.78
CA GLY A 10 7.99 -16.30 -11.19
C GLY A 10 7.90 -17.53 -12.09
N GLU A 11 7.66 -18.73 -11.55
CA GLU A 11 7.33 -19.94 -12.34
C GLU A 11 5.85 -20.02 -12.80
N GLY A 12 5.03 -19.02 -12.46
CA GLY A 12 3.62 -18.90 -12.82
C GLY A 12 3.03 -17.59 -12.28
N GLU A 13 1.72 -17.53 -12.05
CA GLU A 13 1.10 -16.44 -11.28
C GLU A 13 1.73 -16.42 -9.88
N VAL A 14 2.26 -15.26 -9.48
CA VAL A 14 3.04 -15.11 -8.25
C VAL A 14 2.18 -14.45 -7.18
N THR A 15 1.74 -15.26 -6.22
CA THR A 15 0.97 -14.84 -5.06
C THR A 15 1.85 -14.30 -3.94
N LEU A 16 1.24 -13.57 -2.99
CA LEU A 16 1.91 -13.11 -1.77
C LEU A 16 2.55 -14.26 -0.97
N VAL A 17 1.89 -15.42 -0.92
CA VAL A 17 2.39 -16.62 -0.21
C VAL A 17 3.66 -17.15 -0.87
N GLN A 18 3.72 -17.18 -2.21
CA GLN A 18 4.93 -17.57 -2.94
C GLN A 18 6.08 -16.59 -2.70
N TYR A 19 5.81 -15.27 -2.67
CA TYR A 19 6.81 -14.28 -2.29
C TYR A 19 7.33 -14.52 -0.86
N GLN A 20 6.45 -14.77 0.12
CA GLN A 20 6.86 -15.00 1.51
C GLN A 20 7.74 -16.24 1.64
N ASN A 21 7.39 -17.34 0.97
CA ASN A 21 8.19 -18.56 0.96
C ASN A 21 9.56 -18.34 0.31
N TRP A 22 9.59 -17.69 -0.85
CA TRP A 22 10.82 -17.27 -1.51
C TRP A 22 11.69 -16.39 -0.59
N ALA A 23 11.11 -15.38 0.05
CA ALA A 23 11.83 -14.43 0.89
C ALA A 23 12.47 -15.14 2.09
N VAL A 24 11.80 -16.14 2.68
CA VAL A 24 12.38 -16.98 3.73
C VAL A 24 13.59 -17.77 3.23
N LEU A 25 13.47 -18.42 2.06
CA LEU A 25 14.55 -19.23 1.47
C LEU A 25 15.78 -18.37 1.16
N VAL A 26 15.60 -17.23 0.49
CA VAL A 26 16.70 -16.33 0.14
C VAL A 26 17.34 -15.72 1.38
N LYS A 27 16.55 -15.33 2.40
CA LYS A 27 17.09 -14.88 3.70
C LYS A 27 17.98 -15.93 4.35
N VAL A 28 17.58 -17.21 4.32
CA VAL A 28 18.40 -18.31 4.85
C VAL A 28 19.69 -18.46 4.06
N ALA A 29 19.64 -18.40 2.73
CA ALA A 29 20.81 -18.48 1.87
C ALA A 29 21.82 -17.33 2.13
N LEU A 30 21.32 -16.10 2.25
CA LEU A 30 22.12 -14.90 2.54
C LEU A 30 22.76 -14.96 3.93
N ARG A 31 22.01 -15.39 4.96
CA ARG A 31 22.53 -15.53 6.33
C ARG A 31 23.64 -16.57 6.45
N LYS A 32 23.54 -17.69 5.71
CA LYS A 32 24.60 -18.70 5.67
C LYS A 32 25.94 -18.16 5.17
N LYS A 33 25.93 -17.06 4.42
CA LYS A 33 27.14 -16.42 3.86
C LYS A 33 27.49 -15.08 4.52
N ASP A 34 26.82 -14.69 5.60
CA ASP A 34 26.99 -13.39 6.26
C ASP A 34 26.75 -12.18 5.33
N LEU A 35 25.71 -12.29 4.48
CA LEU A 35 25.37 -11.27 3.47
C LEU A 35 24.06 -10.53 3.80
N TRP A 36 23.30 -11.00 4.78
CA TRP A 36 21.99 -10.42 5.10
C TRP A 36 22.08 -8.98 5.61
N THR A 37 23.17 -8.61 6.29
CA THR A 37 23.40 -7.26 6.81
C THR A 37 23.48 -6.23 5.68
N VAL A 38 24.03 -6.60 4.53
CA VAL A 38 24.07 -5.75 3.32
C VAL A 38 22.67 -5.59 2.72
N VAL A 39 21.89 -6.68 2.64
CA VAL A 39 20.53 -6.66 2.07
C VAL A 39 19.52 -5.94 2.95
N SER A 40 19.66 -6.05 4.27
CA SER A 40 18.77 -5.39 5.25
C SER A 40 19.10 -3.90 5.45
N GLY A 41 20.26 -3.44 4.97
CA GLY A 41 20.75 -2.08 5.17
C GLY A 41 21.37 -1.83 6.55
N GLU A 42 21.59 -2.88 7.35
CA GLU A 42 22.34 -2.78 8.61
C GLU A 42 23.83 -2.47 8.35
N GLU A 43 24.39 -3.06 7.29
CA GLU A 43 25.75 -2.79 6.82
C GLU A 43 25.73 -1.75 5.69
N LEU A 44 25.91 -0.48 6.08
CA LEU A 44 25.89 0.65 5.15
C LEU A 44 27.13 0.68 4.23
N LYS A 45 26.92 1.14 3.01
CA LYS A 45 28.00 1.41 2.05
C LYS A 45 29.07 2.32 2.68
N PRO A 46 30.36 1.92 2.68
CA PRO A 46 31.41 2.70 3.31
C PRO A 46 31.52 4.12 2.75
N VAL A 47 31.48 5.10 3.65
CA VAL A 47 31.82 6.49 3.38
C VAL A 47 33.26 6.74 3.80
N ARG A 48 33.97 7.61 3.06
CA ARG A 48 35.33 8.01 3.41
C ARG A 48 35.32 8.84 4.67
N LEU A 49 36.12 8.44 5.66
CA LEU A 49 36.27 9.19 6.91
C LEU A 49 37.33 10.28 6.76
N GLN A 50 37.23 11.33 7.58
CA GLN A 50 38.01 12.56 7.44
C GLN A 50 39.53 12.32 7.57
N ASP A 51 39.94 11.38 8.43
CA ASP A 51 41.33 11.05 8.73
C ASP A 51 41.74 9.64 8.25
N GLU A 52 40.97 9.05 7.34
CA GLU A 52 41.23 7.70 6.84
C GLU A 52 42.20 7.72 5.65
N GLU A 53 43.21 6.84 5.72
CA GLU A 53 44.11 6.57 4.60
C GLU A 53 43.34 6.01 3.39
N GLU A 54 43.64 6.52 2.19
CA GLU A 54 42.97 6.12 0.94
C GLU A 54 43.01 4.60 0.70
N ALA A 55 44.11 3.95 1.12
CA ALA A 55 44.26 2.50 1.01
C ALA A 55 43.25 1.74 1.89
N ILE A 56 42.99 2.22 3.11
CA ILE A 56 42.03 1.63 4.05
C ILE A 56 40.60 1.83 3.53
N PHE A 57 40.27 3.04 3.06
CA PHE A 57 38.98 3.31 2.43
C PHE A 57 38.73 2.40 1.23
N THR A 58 39.73 2.26 0.35
CA THR A 58 39.65 1.41 -0.83
C THR A 58 39.44 -0.06 -0.48
N LEU A 59 40.09 -0.57 0.58
CA LEU A 59 39.90 -1.94 1.05
C LEU A 59 38.48 -2.16 1.59
N ARG A 60 38.00 -1.29 2.50
CA ARG A 60 36.63 -1.40 3.04
C ARG A 60 35.57 -1.36 1.94
N LYS A 61 35.71 -0.42 0.99
CA LYS A 61 34.79 -0.29 -0.15
C LYS A 61 34.81 -1.53 -1.05
N ARG A 62 35.99 -2.11 -1.30
CA ARG A 62 36.12 -3.33 -2.11
C ARG A 62 35.46 -4.53 -1.43
N ASP A 63 35.67 -4.71 -0.13
CA ASP A 63 35.10 -5.84 0.60
C ASP A 63 33.58 -5.72 0.71
N TRP A 64 33.05 -4.52 0.97
CA TRP A 64 31.62 -4.26 0.92
C TRP A 64 31.04 -4.54 -0.47
N ASN A 65 31.67 -4.02 -1.54
CA ASN A 65 31.21 -4.26 -2.91
C ASN A 65 31.18 -5.76 -3.26
N ARG A 66 32.12 -6.56 -2.76
CA ARG A 66 32.13 -8.02 -2.96
C ARG A 66 30.93 -8.67 -2.27
N LYS A 67 30.62 -8.28 -1.04
CA LYS A 67 29.44 -8.78 -0.33
C LYS A 67 28.15 -8.38 -1.04
N ASP A 68 28.06 -7.13 -1.48
CA ASP A 68 26.91 -6.59 -2.21
C ASP A 68 26.64 -7.37 -3.51
N VAL A 69 27.66 -7.54 -4.35
CA VAL A 69 27.55 -8.32 -5.59
C VAL A 69 27.16 -9.78 -5.30
N ALA A 70 27.80 -10.42 -4.32
CA ALA A 70 27.47 -11.80 -3.95
C ALA A 70 26.03 -11.95 -3.42
N ALA A 71 25.51 -10.92 -2.75
CA ALA A 71 24.14 -10.88 -2.28
C ALA A 71 23.14 -10.72 -3.44
N VAL A 72 23.43 -9.84 -4.40
CA VAL A 72 22.63 -9.68 -5.63
C VAL A 72 22.55 -11.00 -6.41
N GLU A 73 23.69 -11.68 -6.61
CA GLU A 73 23.74 -12.97 -7.30
C GLU A 73 22.82 -14.00 -6.65
N ILE A 74 22.89 -14.14 -5.32
CA ILE A 74 22.01 -15.07 -4.58
C ILE A 74 20.54 -14.70 -4.72
N ILE A 75 20.19 -13.41 -4.67
CA ILE A 75 18.81 -12.96 -4.85
C ILE A 75 18.30 -13.37 -6.24
N LEU A 76 19.08 -13.08 -7.29
CA LEU A 76 18.70 -13.34 -8.68
C LEU A 76 18.67 -14.83 -9.01
N ASP A 77 19.57 -15.65 -8.46
CA ASP A 77 19.60 -17.11 -8.65
C ASP A 77 18.33 -17.81 -8.16
N HIS A 78 17.59 -17.18 -7.25
CA HIS A 78 16.33 -17.68 -6.70
C HIS A 78 15.10 -17.11 -7.41
N ILE A 79 15.28 -16.38 -8.51
CA ILE A 79 14.20 -15.85 -9.35
C ILE A 79 14.24 -16.59 -10.70
N ASN A 80 13.08 -16.87 -11.26
CA ASN A 80 13.00 -17.40 -12.62
C ASN A 80 13.45 -16.33 -13.62
N PHE A 81 14.54 -16.59 -14.34
CA PHE A 81 15.13 -15.66 -15.32
C PHE A 81 14.18 -15.23 -16.45
N LYS A 82 13.10 -15.99 -16.69
CA LYS A 82 12.08 -15.65 -17.70
C LYS A 82 10.92 -14.81 -17.17
N SER A 83 10.91 -14.48 -15.87
CA SER A 83 9.81 -13.76 -15.23
C SER A 83 9.96 -12.24 -15.32
N ASP A 84 8.85 -11.51 -15.31
CA ASP A 84 8.84 -10.05 -15.22
C ASP A 84 9.51 -9.54 -13.94
N VAL A 85 9.42 -10.33 -12.87
CA VAL A 85 10.11 -10.08 -11.59
C VAL A 85 11.62 -10.04 -11.77
N PHE A 86 12.19 -10.96 -12.57
CA PHE A 86 13.61 -10.95 -12.89
C PHE A 86 14.01 -9.72 -13.70
N THR A 87 13.22 -9.39 -14.71
CA THR A 87 13.43 -8.18 -15.54
C THR A 87 13.49 -6.94 -14.65
N ALA A 88 12.55 -6.78 -13.72
CA ALA A 88 12.57 -5.66 -12.77
C ALA A 88 13.77 -5.72 -11.82
N ALA A 89 14.01 -6.87 -11.18
CA ALA A 89 15.09 -7.06 -10.21
C ALA A 89 16.49 -6.81 -10.79
N SER A 90 16.71 -7.15 -12.06
CA SER A 90 18.00 -6.97 -12.74
C SER A 90 18.41 -5.50 -12.96
N ILE A 91 17.48 -4.56 -12.77
CA ILE A 91 17.74 -3.12 -12.88
C ILE A 91 18.27 -2.54 -11.55
N GLY A 92 18.12 -3.28 -10.44
CA GLY A 92 18.58 -2.85 -9.13
C GLY A 92 20.10 -2.62 -9.10
N THR A 93 20.52 -1.55 -8.42
CA THR A 93 21.92 -1.10 -8.40
C THR A 93 22.79 -1.76 -7.34
N ASP A 94 22.16 -2.33 -6.31
CA ASP A 94 22.78 -2.96 -5.13
C ASP A 94 21.77 -3.91 -4.47
N ALA A 95 22.26 -4.78 -3.59
CA ALA A 95 21.46 -5.87 -3.03
C ALA A 95 20.26 -5.37 -2.20
N PHE A 96 20.44 -4.25 -1.49
CA PHE A 96 19.37 -3.61 -0.73
C PHE A 96 18.26 -3.11 -1.66
N ASN A 97 18.61 -2.32 -2.67
CA ASN A 97 17.64 -1.77 -3.62
C ASN A 97 16.98 -2.85 -4.48
N THR A 98 17.71 -3.89 -4.88
CA THR A 98 17.14 -5.06 -5.58
C THR A 98 16.10 -5.76 -4.69
N TRP A 99 16.41 -6.01 -3.42
CA TRP A 99 15.47 -6.62 -2.48
C TRP A 99 14.22 -5.76 -2.26
N LYS A 100 14.40 -4.44 -2.06
CA LYS A 100 13.29 -3.49 -1.88
C LYS A 100 12.42 -3.38 -3.13
N LEU A 101 13.02 -3.43 -4.32
CA LEU A 101 12.28 -3.39 -5.58
C LEU A 101 11.38 -4.64 -5.70
N ILE A 102 11.93 -5.83 -5.49
CA ILE A 102 11.17 -7.09 -5.47
C ILE A 102 10.05 -7.02 -4.44
N GLU A 103 10.36 -6.65 -3.19
CA GLU A 103 9.38 -6.46 -2.12
C GLU A 103 8.26 -5.48 -2.54
N SER A 104 8.61 -4.37 -3.20
CA SER A 104 7.64 -3.38 -3.64
C SER A 104 6.70 -3.89 -4.73
N LEU A 105 7.13 -4.79 -5.63
CA LEU A 105 6.26 -5.36 -6.66
C LEU A 105 5.10 -6.13 -6.00
N PHE A 106 5.39 -6.92 -4.97
CA PHE A 106 4.38 -7.74 -4.28
C PHE A 106 3.62 -7.01 -3.17
N ILE A 107 4.26 -6.05 -2.49
CA ILE A 107 3.59 -5.22 -1.47
C ILE A 107 2.72 -4.13 -2.11
N THR A 108 3.12 -3.56 -3.25
CA THR A 108 2.38 -2.46 -3.90
C THR A 108 1.16 -2.97 -4.65
N GLU A 109 1.23 -4.14 -5.29
CA GLU A 109 0.06 -4.77 -5.94
C GLU A 109 -1.07 -5.06 -4.94
N ASN A 110 -0.78 -5.24 -3.65
CA ASN A 110 -1.80 -5.59 -2.65
C ASN A 110 -2.01 -4.60 -1.48
N LYS A 111 -1.09 -3.65 -1.21
CA LYS A 111 -1.23 -2.68 -0.08
C LYS A 111 -0.98 -1.22 -0.44
N GLY A 112 -0.20 -0.91 -1.46
CA GLY A 112 0.05 0.46 -1.91
C GLY A 112 -1.22 1.13 -2.47
N GLY A 113 -2.01 0.38 -3.24
CA GLY A 113 -3.34 0.79 -3.69
C GLY A 113 -4.31 1.01 -2.51
N LEU A 114 -4.40 0.05 -1.59
CA LEU A 114 -5.27 0.16 -0.40
C LEU A 114 -4.90 1.37 0.47
N PHE A 115 -3.63 1.57 0.79
CA PHE A 115 -3.18 2.72 1.59
C PHE A 115 -3.51 4.05 0.90
N THR A 116 -3.29 4.14 -0.42
CA THR A 116 -3.64 5.32 -1.21
C THR A 116 -5.15 5.57 -1.19
N LEU A 117 -5.96 4.53 -1.37
CA LEU A 117 -7.42 4.62 -1.37
C LEU A 117 -7.98 4.97 0.02
N TYR A 118 -7.41 4.42 1.10
CA TYR A 118 -7.76 4.82 2.48
C TYR A 118 -7.38 6.27 2.76
N THR A 119 -6.21 6.71 2.30
CA THR A 119 -5.78 8.11 2.45
C THR A 119 -6.71 9.06 1.69
N GLN A 120 -6.99 8.75 0.41
CA GLN A 120 -7.96 9.49 -0.39
C GLN A 120 -9.34 9.54 0.27
N LEU A 121 -9.80 8.43 0.85
CA LEU A 121 -11.10 8.37 1.52
C LEU A 121 -11.20 9.32 2.72
N VAL A 122 -10.13 9.43 3.51
CA VAL A 122 -10.08 10.32 4.69
C VAL A 122 -9.89 11.79 4.28
N GLU A 123 -9.16 12.04 3.20
CA GLU A 123 -8.86 13.38 2.68
C GLU A 123 -9.99 13.99 1.86
N VAL A 124 -10.93 13.19 1.33
CA VAL A 124 -12.11 13.69 0.63
C VAL A 124 -13.01 14.45 1.63
N LYS A 125 -12.96 15.78 1.54
CA LYS A 125 -13.82 16.72 2.27
C LYS A 125 -14.77 17.43 1.32
N GLN A 126 -15.93 17.84 1.85
CA GLN A 126 -16.92 18.59 1.08
C GLN A 126 -16.37 19.95 0.60
N GLY A 127 -15.62 20.66 1.45
CA GLY A 127 -15.14 22.01 1.11
C GLY A 127 -16.31 22.93 0.71
N SER A 128 -16.20 23.54 -0.48
CA SER A 128 -17.23 24.38 -1.10
C SER A 128 -18.11 23.63 -2.12
N ASP A 129 -17.90 22.34 -2.32
CA ASP A 129 -18.70 21.54 -3.25
C ASP A 129 -20.11 21.27 -2.68
N THR A 130 -21.07 21.04 -3.59
CA THR A 130 -22.41 20.58 -3.20
C THR A 130 -22.33 19.21 -2.54
N VAL A 131 -23.26 18.93 -1.63
CA VAL A 131 -23.37 17.62 -0.95
C VAL A 131 -23.39 16.46 -1.96
N MET A 132 -24.09 16.65 -3.09
CA MET A 132 -24.15 15.66 -4.18
C MET A 132 -22.80 15.40 -4.84
N LYS A 133 -22.08 16.47 -5.22
CA LYS A 133 -20.78 16.34 -5.88
C LYS A 133 -19.76 15.71 -4.95
N TYR A 134 -19.75 16.13 -3.68
CA TYR A 134 -18.95 15.54 -2.62
C TYR A 134 -19.25 14.04 -2.43
N GLY A 135 -20.53 13.69 -2.25
CA GLY A 135 -20.96 12.30 -2.06
C GLY A 135 -20.60 11.39 -3.24
N ASN A 136 -20.72 11.87 -4.47
CA ASN A 136 -20.33 11.11 -5.66
C ASN A 136 -18.81 10.90 -5.76
N THR A 137 -18.00 11.87 -5.36
CA THR A 137 -16.53 11.72 -5.30
C THR A 137 -16.14 10.68 -4.26
N LEU A 138 -16.75 10.73 -3.07
CA LEU A 138 -16.52 9.73 -2.02
C LEU A 138 -16.92 8.31 -2.49
N ARG A 139 -18.08 8.18 -3.15
CA ARG A 139 -18.56 6.90 -3.68
C ARG A 139 -17.58 6.28 -4.68
N ARG A 140 -16.94 7.09 -5.55
CA ARG A 140 -15.91 6.59 -6.48
C ARG A 140 -14.71 5.98 -5.75
N VAL A 141 -14.17 6.69 -4.75
CA VAL A 141 -13.04 6.18 -3.93
C VAL A 141 -13.40 4.88 -3.21
N VAL A 142 -14.64 4.77 -2.69
CA VAL A 142 -15.11 3.55 -2.01
C VAL A 142 -15.30 2.38 -2.97
N VAL A 143 -15.75 2.62 -4.21
CA VAL A 143 -15.84 1.57 -5.23
C VAL A 143 -14.45 1.02 -5.55
N ASP A 144 -13.47 1.90 -5.74
CA ASP A 144 -12.09 1.50 -6.00
C ASP A 144 -11.50 0.73 -4.80
N LEU A 145 -11.78 1.18 -3.57
CA LEU A 145 -11.39 0.48 -2.33
C LEU A 145 -12.07 -0.89 -2.21
N SER A 146 -13.36 -1.00 -2.51
CA SER A 146 -14.11 -2.25 -2.45
C SER A 146 -13.58 -3.28 -3.45
N ASN A 147 -13.24 -2.84 -4.66
CA ASN A 147 -12.65 -3.70 -5.68
C ASN A 147 -11.28 -4.21 -5.24
N ALA A 148 -10.43 -3.33 -4.69
CA ALA A 148 -9.12 -3.71 -4.16
C ALA A 148 -9.22 -4.70 -2.98
N LEU A 149 -10.17 -4.49 -2.06
CA LEU A 149 -10.42 -5.41 -0.94
C LEU A 149 -10.95 -6.77 -1.40
N LYS A 150 -11.81 -6.81 -2.43
CA LYS A 150 -12.31 -8.06 -3.02
C LYS A 150 -11.20 -8.87 -3.67
N ILE A 151 -10.30 -8.22 -4.40
CA ILE A 151 -9.12 -8.88 -4.98
C ILE A 151 -8.27 -9.49 -3.87
N LEU A 152 -7.95 -8.72 -2.83
CA LEU A 152 -7.15 -9.21 -1.71
C LEU A 152 -7.82 -10.36 -0.94
N ALA A 153 -9.14 -10.31 -0.76
CA ALA A 153 -9.86 -11.36 -0.07
C ALA A 153 -9.91 -12.66 -0.88
N VAL A 154 -10.06 -12.57 -2.21
CA VAL A 154 -9.94 -13.72 -3.11
C VAL A 154 -8.54 -14.35 -3.01
N ASP A 155 -7.48 -13.53 -3.01
CA ASP A 155 -6.10 -14.00 -2.84
C ASP A 155 -5.86 -14.70 -1.49
N GLU A 156 -6.55 -14.26 -0.44
CA GLU A 156 -6.43 -14.81 0.91
C GLU A 156 -7.42 -15.96 1.21
N GLY A 157 -8.30 -16.31 0.27
CA GLY A 157 -9.36 -17.30 0.48
C GLY A 157 -10.37 -16.89 1.56
N LYS A 158 -10.63 -15.59 1.69
CA LYS A 158 -11.54 -14.98 2.67
C LYS A 158 -12.69 -14.26 1.97
N ASP A 159 -13.77 -14.06 2.71
CA ASP A 159 -14.86 -13.18 2.29
C ASP A 159 -14.59 -11.73 2.72
N VAL A 160 -14.94 -10.78 1.85
CA VAL A 160 -14.95 -9.35 2.21
C VAL A 160 -16.19 -9.06 3.04
N ASP A 161 -15.99 -8.41 4.19
CA ASP A 161 -17.09 -7.81 4.95
C ASP A 161 -17.61 -6.55 4.21
N ILE A 162 -18.63 -6.75 3.39
CA ILE A 162 -19.29 -5.68 2.62
C ILE A 162 -19.88 -4.63 3.57
N TRP A 163 -20.40 -5.06 4.72
CA TRP A 163 -20.99 -4.15 5.70
C TRP A 163 -19.96 -3.20 6.29
N MET A 164 -18.72 -3.67 6.53
CA MET A 164 -17.62 -2.79 6.97
C MET A 164 -17.29 -1.69 5.95
N ILE A 165 -17.36 -1.98 4.65
CA ILE A 165 -17.12 -1.00 3.58
C ILE A 165 -18.25 0.04 3.52
N GLU A 166 -19.50 -0.40 3.60
CA GLU A 166 -20.67 0.50 3.64
C GLU A 166 -20.63 1.43 4.85
N LYS A 167 -20.26 0.88 6.02
CA LYS A 167 -20.11 1.64 7.26
C LYS A 167 -18.98 2.67 7.15
N LEU A 168 -17.84 2.28 6.60
CA LEU A 168 -16.70 3.17 6.38
C LEU A 168 -17.07 4.33 5.45
N GLN A 169 -17.82 4.06 4.38
CA GLN A 169 -18.34 5.09 3.47
C GLN A 169 -19.26 6.08 4.20
N ALA A 170 -20.18 5.57 5.03
CA ALA A 170 -21.09 6.40 5.82
C ALA A 170 -20.34 7.30 6.82
N PHE A 171 -19.34 6.77 7.51
CA PHE A 171 -18.50 7.56 8.43
C PHE A 171 -17.67 8.62 7.70
N ALA A 172 -16.98 8.24 6.63
CA ALA A 172 -16.15 9.17 5.87
C ALA A 172 -16.98 10.34 5.30
N PHE A 173 -18.22 10.05 4.87
CA PHE A 173 -19.18 11.07 4.43
C PHE A 173 -19.49 12.08 5.54
N ILE A 174 -19.94 11.62 6.71
CA ILE A 174 -20.30 12.50 7.82
C ILE A 174 -19.09 13.30 8.34
N ALA A 175 -17.93 12.65 8.44
CA ALA A 175 -16.70 13.28 8.90
C ALA A 175 -16.16 14.33 7.90
N GLY A 176 -16.43 14.17 6.60
CA GLY A 176 -15.96 15.08 5.56
C GLY A 176 -16.92 16.21 5.19
N LEU A 177 -18.17 16.18 5.66
CA LEU A 177 -19.09 17.32 5.55
C LEU A 177 -18.47 18.58 6.18
N ASN A 178 -18.72 19.75 5.59
CA ASN A 178 -18.18 21.01 6.10
C ASN A 178 -18.93 21.47 7.38
N LYS A 179 -18.51 22.61 7.96
CA LYS A 179 -19.00 23.08 9.26
C LYS A 179 -20.49 23.48 9.27
N SER A 180 -21.09 23.82 8.12
CA SER A 180 -22.52 24.17 8.10
C SER A 180 -23.42 22.97 8.43
N PHE A 181 -22.89 21.75 8.34
CA PHE A 181 -23.57 20.52 8.67
C PHE A 181 -23.31 20.01 10.10
N ASP A 182 -22.59 20.75 10.96
CA ASP A 182 -22.29 20.28 12.33
C ASP A 182 -23.54 19.90 13.15
N PRO A 183 -24.70 20.60 13.06
CA PRO A 183 -25.94 20.14 13.68
C PRO A 183 -26.45 18.81 13.11
N TYR A 184 -26.27 18.58 11.81
CA TYR A 184 -26.64 17.31 11.17
C TYR A 184 -25.70 16.18 11.61
N LYS A 185 -24.39 16.43 11.66
CA LYS A 185 -23.39 15.46 12.17
C LYS A 185 -23.72 15.02 13.60
N SER A 186 -24.08 15.97 14.46
CA SER A 186 -24.43 15.68 15.86
C SER A 186 -25.70 14.83 15.97
N MET A 187 -26.70 15.10 15.12
CA MET A 187 -27.95 14.34 15.09
C MET A 187 -27.72 12.88 14.64
N VAL A 188 -26.90 12.66 13.62
CA VAL A 188 -26.65 11.29 13.10
C VAL A 188 -25.65 10.51 13.94
N ALA A 189 -24.80 11.17 14.74
CA ALA A 189 -23.87 10.51 15.64
C ALA A 189 -24.57 9.67 16.73
N SER A 190 -25.83 9.97 17.06
CA SER A 190 -26.65 9.18 17.97
C SER A 190 -27.40 8.01 17.31
N ASN A 191 -27.27 7.82 16.01
CA ASN A 191 -27.96 6.73 15.31
C ASN A 191 -27.38 5.36 15.72
N PRO A 192 -28.23 4.34 15.88
CA PRO A 192 -27.78 2.98 16.12
C PRO A 192 -26.98 2.44 14.92
N ASP A 193 -26.12 1.47 15.17
CA ASP A 193 -25.12 0.98 14.20
C ASP A 193 -25.74 0.51 12.86
N GLY A 194 -26.96 -0.04 12.89
CA GLY A 194 -27.71 -0.49 11.70
C GLY A 194 -28.36 0.63 10.86
N GLU A 195 -28.29 1.88 11.32
CA GLU A 195 -28.83 3.04 10.60
C GLU A 195 -27.76 3.86 9.84
N TRP A 196 -26.50 3.45 9.92
CA TRP A 196 -25.38 4.04 9.18
C TRP A 196 -25.38 3.62 7.71
N SER A 197 -26.32 4.16 6.95
CA SER A 197 -26.45 3.96 5.51
C SER A 197 -26.03 5.22 4.76
N PHE A 198 -25.03 5.11 3.90
CA PHE A 198 -24.54 6.24 3.09
C PHE A 198 -25.66 6.93 2.31
N ASP A 199 -26.55 6.19 1.66
CA ASP A 199 -27.61 6.77 0.83
C ASP A 199 -28.64 7.55 1.66
N LYS A 200 -29.00 7.04 2.85
CA LYS A 200 -29.88 7.76 3.77
C LYS A 200 -29.23 9.06 4.28
N LEU A 201 -27.94 8.99 4.62
CA LEU A 201 -27.19 10.15 5.12
C LEU A 201 -26.97 11.20 4.02
N LEU A 202 -26.67 10.76 2.79
CA LEU A 202 -26.55 11.63 1.62
C LEU A 202 -27.87 12.36 1.37
N LYS A 203 -29.00 11.63 1.37
CA LYS A 203 -30.32 12.21 1.17
C LYS A 203 -30.67 13.25 2.24
N GLY A 204 -30.43 12.93 3.51
CA GLY A 204 -30.69 13.86 4.62
C GLY A 204 -29.82 15.12 4.57
N ALA A 205 -28.56 15.02 4.13
CA ALA A 205 -27.70 16.18 3.92
C ALA A 205 -28.16 17.04 2.73
N GLN A 206 -28.59 16.43 1.62
CA GLN A 206 -29.13 17.16 0.46
C GLN A 206 -30.39 17.96 0.79
N ASP A 207 -31.31 17.35 1.54
CA ASP A 207 -32.56 18.02 1.93
C ASP A 207 -32.26 19.27 2.78
N ARG A 208 -31.23 19.21 3.64
CA ARG A 208 -30.75 20.35 4.43
C ARG A 208 -30.06 21.42 3.59
N GLU A 209 -29.21 21.02 2.64
CA GLU A 209 -28.57 21.95 1.69
C GLU A 209 -29.63 22.75 0.91
N THR A 210 -30.73 22.10 0.55
CA THR A 210 -31.86 22.71 -0.17
C THR A 210 -32.64 23.69 0.72
N LEU A 211 -32.89 23.34 1.98
CA LEU A 211 -33.58 24.22 2.94
C LEU A 211 -32.77 25.48 3.30
N CYS A 212 -31.44 25.37 3.40
CA CYS A 212 -30.57 26.52 3.67
C CYS A 212 -30.44 27.45 2.46
N SER A 213 -30.45 26.91 1.24
CA SER A 213 -30.43 27.72 0.01
C SER A 213 -31.77 28.40 -0.27
N SER A 214 -32.90 27.80 0.10
CA SER A 214 -34.22 28.43 -0.03
C SER A 214 -34.43 29.58 0.97
N ASN A 215 -33.89 29.49 2.19
CA ASN A 215 -34.00 30.52 3.23
C ASN A 215 -33.07 31.73 3.02
N ALA A 216 -32.16 31.68 2.03
CA ALA A 216 -31.23 32.76 1.71
C ALA A 216 -31.73 33.71 0.60
N SER A 217 -32.96 33.52 0.10
CA SER A 217 -33.57 34.44 -0.86
C SER A 217 -34.05 35.70 -0.13
N PRO A 218 -33.61 36.92 -0.48
CA PRO A 218 -34.10 38.13 0.16
C PRO A 218 -35.56 38.38 -0.23
N SER A 219 -36.39 38.65 0.78
CA SER A 219 -37.62 39.41 0.64
C SER A 219 -37.32 40.76 -0.02
N PHE A 220 -38.12 41.09 -1.05
CA PHE A 220 -38.14 42.34 -1.81
C PHE A 220 -38.07 43.61 -0.96
#